data_AF-A0A357V6F8-F1
#
_entry.id   AF-A0A357V6F8-F1
#
_cell.length_a   1.000
_cell.length_b   1.000
_cell.length_c   1.000
_cell.angle_alpha   90.00
_cell.angle_beta   90.00
_cell.angle_gamma   90.00
#
_symmetry.space_group_name_H-M   'P 1'
#
loop_
_entity.id
_entity.type
_entity.pdbx_description
1 polymer ?
#
loop_
_entity_poly.entity_id
_entity_poly.type
_entity_poly.pdbx_seq_one_letter_code
_entity_poly.pdbx_strand_id
1 'polypeptide(L)' 'TLFQIWIEPNKTGIQPRWDARKFPKDSRGGRLEVLASGRAADKDTDALVIHQDAAVLGGTLKAGEE' A
#
# COMPACT_ATOMS: atom_id res chain seq x y z
N THR A 1 -17.52 -3.42 2.52
CA THR A 1 -17.12 -2.02 2.79
C THR A 1 -16.00 -1.66 1.84
N LEU A 2 -15.98 -0.42 1.33
CA LEU A 2 -14.94 0.09 0.43
C LEU A 2 -14.20 1.22 1.13
N PHE A 3 -12.86 1.20 1.08
CA PHE A 3 -12.03 2.34 1.45
C PHE A 3 -11.57 3.06 0.19
N GLN A 4 -11.64 4.38 0.18
CA GLN A 4 -11.04 5.23 -0.85
C GLN A 4 -10.04 6.16 -0.17
N ILE A 5 -8.80 6.13 -0.62
CA ILE A 5 -7.69 6.90 -0.06
C ILE A 5 -7.10 7.75 -1.18
N TRP A 6 -7.05 9.06 -0.96
CA TRP A 6 -6.45 10.02 -1.86
C TRP A 6 -5.08 10.41 -1.32
N ILE A 7 -4.06 10.36 -2.16
CA ILE A 7 -2.68 10.68 -1.78
C ILE A 7 -2.20 11.79 -2.69
N GLU A 8 -1.84 12.93 -2.10
CA GLU A 8 -1.19 14.01 -2.83
C GLU A 8 0.25 13.59 -3.17
N PRO A 9 0.64 13.65 -4.46
CA PRO A 9 2.01 13.36 -4.85
C PRO A 9 3.00 14.42 -4.36
N ASN A 10 4.24 14.02 -4.08
CA ASN A 10 5.32 14.96 -3.73
C ASN A 10 6.01 15.61 -4.93
N LYS A 11 5.52 15.36 -6.15
CA LYS A 11 6.08 15.93 -7.38
C LYS A 11 4.98 16.18 -8.42
N THR A 12 5.22 17.15 -9.29
CA THR A 12 4.33 17.49 -10.40
C THR A 12 4.75 16.80 -11.70
N GLY A 13 3.92 16.90 -12.75
CA GLY A 13 4.26 16.36 -14.08
C GLY A 13 4.30 14.83 -14.15
N ILE A 14 3.66 14.15 -13.21
CA ILE A 14 3.56 12.68 -13.19
C ILE A 14 2.64 12.24 -14.32
N GLN A 15 3.07 11.22 -15.08
CA GLN A 15 2.21 10.59 -16.07
C GLN A 15 1.05 9.85 -15.39
N PRO A 16 -0.21 10.12 -15.77
CA PRO A 16 -1.36 9.37 -15.26
C PRO A 16 -1.20 7.88 -15.54
N ARG A 17 -1.57 7.05 -14.56
CA ARG A 17 -1.58 5.59 -14.70
C ARG A 17 -2.65 4.95 -13.82
N TRP A 18 -2.96 3.70 -14.13
CA TRP A 18 -3.86 2.86 -13.37
C TRP A 18 -3.23 1.49 -13.16
N ASP A 19 -3.19 1.03 -11.92
CA ASP A 19 -2.66 -0.28 -11.54
C ASP A 19 -3.62 -0.97 -10.58
N ALA A 20 -3.65 -2.30 -10.63
CA ALA A 20 -4.46 -3.10 -9.73
C ALA A 20 -3.70 -4.37 -9.34
N ARG A 21 -3.81 -4.74 -8.06
CA ARG A 21 -3.21 -5.95 -7.50
C ARG A 21 -4.22 -6.68 -6.63
N LYS A 22 -4.17 -8.01 -6.67
CA LYS A 22 -4.92 -8.87 -5.75
C LYS A 22 -4.09 -9.09 -4.49
N PHE A 23 -4.73 -8.91 -3.34
CA PHE A 23 -4.16 -9.19 -2.03
C PHE A 23 -4.87 -10.44 -1.47
N PRO A 24 -4.22 -11.61 -1.41
CA PRO A 24 -4.79 -12.82 -0.81
C PRO A 24 -5.26 -12.57 0.63
N LYS A 25 -6.35 -13.20 1.06
CA LYS A 25 -6.87 -13.02 2.44
C LYS A 25 -6.12 -13.89 3.45
N ASP A 26 -5.58 -15.01 3.00
CA ASP A 26 -5.09 -16.08 3.88
C ASP A 26 -3.70 -15.79 4.47
N SER A 27 -3.03 -14.72 4.05
CA SER A 27 -1.68 -14.33 4.50
C SER A 27 -1.65 -13.23 5.57
N ARG A 28 -2.81 -12.76 6.07
CA ARG A 28 -2.92 -11.51 6.86
C ARG A 28 -3.08 -11.65 8.37
N GLY A 29 -2.83 -12.83 8.94
CA GLY A 29 -2.84 -13.00 10.40
C GLY A 29 -1.62 -12.33 11.04
N GLY A 30 -1.85 -11.30 11.84
CA GLY A 30 -0.83 -10.69 12.71
C GLY A 30 0.29 -9.90 12.02
N ARG A 31 0.16 -9.53 10.73
CA ARG A 31 1.17 -8.73 10.02
C ARG A 31 0.52 -7.72 9.07
N LEU A 32 1.10 -6.51 9.04
CA LEU A 32 0.74 -5.47 8.09
C LEU A 32 1.47 -5.70 6.75
N GLU A 33 0.72 -5.77 5.65
CA GLU A 33 1.26 -5.86 4.29
C GLU A 33 1.31 -4.47 3.65
N VAL A 34 2.35 -4.19 2.87
CA VAL A 34 2.47 -2.97 2.08
C VAL A 34 1.57 -3.08 0.84
N LEU A 35 0.48 -2.31 0.82
CA LEU A 35 -0.47 -2.30 -0.30
C LEU A 35 -0.01 -1.38 -1.43
N ALA A 36 0.51 -0.21 -1.05
CA ALA A 36 1.02 0.78 -1.97
C ALA A 36 2.19 1.55 -1.32
N SER A 37 3.23 1.89 -2.07
CA SER A 37 4.40 2.61 -1.53
C SER A 37 5.12 3.43 -2.58
N GLY A 38 5.73 4.53 -2.13
CA GLY A 38 6.76 5.25 -2.86
C GLY A 38 8.07 5.36 -2.09
N ARG A 39 8.19 4.65 -0.95
CA ARG A 39 9.42 4.62 -0.14
C ARG A 39 10.49 3.81 -0.85
N ALA A 40 11.74 4.25 -0.72
CA ALA A 40 12.90 3.54 -1.30
C ALA A 40 13.03 2.09 -0.78
N ALA A 41 12.67 1.85 0.48
CA ALA A 41 12.75 0.53 1.11
C ALA A 41 11.82 -0.52 0.47
N ASP A 42 10.76 -0.10 -0.23
CA ASP A 42 9.78 -1.01 -0.83
C ASP A 42 9.92 -1.11 -2.37
N LYS A 43 10.97 -0.53 -2.96
CA LYS A 43 11.13 -0.37 -4.42
C LYS A 43 11.11 -1.70 -5.20
N ASP A 44 11.62 -2.77 -4.58
CA ASP A 44 11.72 -4.10 -5.20
C ASP A 44 10.62 -5.05 -4.70
N THR A 45 9.55 -4.49 -4.13
CA THR A 45 8.37 -5.26 -3.71
C THR A 45 7.29 -5.23 -4.80
N ASP A 46 6.21 -5.98 -4.58
CA ASP A 46 5.03 -5.98 -5.43
C ASP A 46 3.98 -4.94 -5.01
N ALA A 47 4.34 -3.97 -4.16
CA ALA A 47 3.45 -2.89 -3.75
C ALA A 47 3.03 -2.02 -4.95
N LEU A 48 1.79 -1.53 -4.92
CA LEU A 48 1.35 -0.54 -5.91
C LEU A 48 2.18 0.74 -5.76
N VAL A 49 2.73 1.26 -6.86
CA VAL A 49 3.55 2.46 -6.78
C VAL A 49 2.66 3.66 -6.44
N ILE A 50 3.13 4.54 -5.54
CA ILE A 50 2.61 5.90 -5.34
C ILE A 50 3.76 6.90 -5.45
N HIS A 51 3.45 8.15 -5.80
CA HIS A 51 4.47 9.20 -5.95
C HIS A 51 4.57 10.06 -4.70
N GLN A 52 4.81 9.41 -3.56
CA GLN A 52 4.95 10.05 -2.26
C GLN A 52 5.93 9.21 -1.42
N ASP A 53 6.72 9.84 -0.54
CA ASP A 53 7.58 9.11 0.41
C ASP A 53 6.74 8.59 1.59
N ALA A 54 5.87 7.64 1.28
CA ALA A 54 4.91 7.06 2.20
C ALA A 54 4.56 5.63 1.76
N ALA A 55 3.96 4.87 2.67
CA ALA A 55 3.36 3.57 2.38
C ALA A 55 1.97 3.46 3.00
N VAL A 56 1.07 2.83 2.27
CA VAL A 56 -0.24 2.40 2.77
C VAL A 56 -0.11 0.93 3.16
N LEU A 57 -0.32 0.65 4.44
CA LEU A 57 -0.29 -0.70 4.98
C LEU A 57 -1.70 -1.20 5.28
N GLY A 58 -1.93 -2.50 5.13
CA GLY A 58 -3.19 -3.13 5.46
C GLY A 58 -3.00 -4.51 6.08
N GLY A 59 -3.85 -4.84 7.04
CA GLY A 59 -3.84 -6.13 7.72
C GLY A 59 -5.07 -6.30 8.59
N THR A 60 -5.17 -7.45 9.24
CA THR A 60 -6.19 -7.70 10.25
C THR A 60 -5.50 -8.22 11.49
N LEU A 61 -5.67 -7.49 12.59
CA LEU A 61 -5.13 -7.88 13.90
C LEU A 61 -6.22 -8.56 14.70
N LYS A 62 -5.89 -9.69 15.33
CA LYS A 62 -6.74 -10.32 16.35
C LYS A 62 -6.52 -9.62 17.69
N ALA A 63 -7.44 -9.88 18.63
CA ALA A 63 -7.28 -9.39 19.99
C ALA A 63 -5.95 -9.89 20.59
N GLY A 64 -5.14 -8.96 21.09
CA GLY A 64 -3.83 -9.24 21.67
C GLY A 64 -2.66 -9.31 20.68
N GLU A 65 -2.89 -9.10 19.37
CA GLU A 65 -1.82 -8.91 18.38
C GLU A 65 -1.43 -7.42 18.27
N GLU A 66 -0.14 -7.13 18.12
CA GLU A 66 0.46 -5.79 17.96
C GLU A 66 1.14 -5.62 16.59
#